data_AF-A0A1Z9HG67-F1
#
_entry.id   AF-A0A1Z9HG67-F1
#
_cell.length_a   1.000
_cell.length_b   1.000
_cell.length_c   1.000
_cell.angle_alpha   90.00
_cell.angle_beta   90.00
_cell.angle_gamma   90.00
#
_symmetry.space_group_name_H-M   'P 1'
#
loop_
_entity.id
_entity.type
_entity.pdbx_description
1 polymer ?
#
loop_
_entity_poly.entity_id
_entity_poly.type
_entity_poly.pdbx_seq_one_letter_code
_entity_poly.pdbx_strand_id
1 'polypeptide(L)'
;MTASSPIDSMLQDLDEILVQAHGCLSDPAKLAAPMATLENFIETRFAEMKTAVTDGGMSGDQRLHLAACMDKLIDLQAKTQARLQWFDALGADLAEMVDRG
;
A
#
# COMPACT_ATOMS: atom_id res chain seq x y z
N MET A 1 17.16 -22.10 -13.31
CA MET A 1 16.74 -21.12 -12.28
C MET A 1 17.59 -19.88 -12.52
N THR A 2 17.07 -18.89 -13.22
CA THR A 2 17.72 -17.59 -13.36
C THR A 2 17.64 -16.90 -12.01
N ALA A 3 18.78 -16.46 -11.46
CA ALA A 3 18.78 -15.71 -10.22
C ALA A 3 17.90 -14.47 -10.39
N SER A 4 16.92 -14.31 -9.50
CA SER A 4 16.08 -13.10 -9.43
C SER A 4 17.00 -11.91 -9.19
N SER A 5 16.86 -10.83 -9.96
CA SER A 5 17.69 -9.65 -9.72
C SER A 5 17.31 -9.02 -8.37
N PRO A 6 18.22 -8.26 -7.72
CA PRO A 6 17.89 -7.57 -6.48
C PRO A 6 16.64 -6.69 -6.59
N ILE A 7 16.42 -6.08 -7.78
CA ILE A 7 15.24 -5.28 -8.08
C ILE A 7 13.98 -6.14 -8.12
N ASP A 8 14.04 -7.31 -8.75
CA ASP A 8 12.89 -8.21 -8.81
C ASP A 8 12.46 -8.66 -7.40
N SER A 9 13.42 -8.93 -6.51
CA SER A 9 13.13 -9.22 -5.10
C SER A 9 12.49 -8.03 -4.39
N MET A 10 12.98 -6.80 -4.60
CA MET A 10 12.38 -5.61 -3.99
C MET A 10 10.97 -5.35 -4.47
N LEU A 11 10.69 -5.57 -5.76
CA LEU A 11 9.36 -5.41 -6.33
C LEU A 11 8.40 -6.48 -5.80
N GLN A 12 8.88 -7.72 -5.67
CA GLN A 12 8.10 -8.80 -5.07
C GLN A 12 7.77 -8.52 -3.61
N ASP A 13 8.74 -8.07 -2.81
CA ASP A 13 8.53 -7.71 -1.40
C ASP A 13 7.48 -6.58 -1.28
N LEU A 14 7.59 -5.54 -2.12
CA LEU A 14 6.59 -4.46 -2.16
C LEU A 14 5.20 -4.99 -2.52
N ASP A 15 5.12 -5.86 -3.53
CA ASP A 15 3.85 -6.43 -3.97
C ASP A 15 3.17 -7.25 -2.87
N GLU A 16 3.94 -8.08 -2.17
CA GLU A 16 3.45 -8.89 -1.05
C GLU A 16 2.94 -8.03 0.11
N ILE A 17 3.67 -6.98 0.46
CA ILE A 17 3.23 -6.02 1.49
C ILE A 17 1.88 -5.39 1.09
N LEU A 18 1.74 -4.96 -0.16
CA LEU A 18 0.50 -4.34 -0.65
C LEU A 18 -0.66 -5.34 -0.70
N VAL A 19 -0.42 -6.59 -1.12
CA VAL A 19 -1.44 -7.65 -1.11
C VAL A 19 -1.90 -7.94 0.33
N GLN A 20 -0.98 -7.99 1.29
CA GLN A 20 -1.33 -8.18 2.71
C GLN A 20 -2.12 -6.99 3.26
N ALA A 21 -1.74 -5.76 2.94
CA ALA A 21 -2.46 -4.56 3.34
C ALA A 21 -3.91 -4.56 2.80
N HIS A 22 -4.09 -4.91 1.52
CA HIS A 22 -5.42 -5.07 0.91
C HIS A 22 -6.25 -6.14 1.62
N GLY A 23 -5.65 -7.29 1.94
CA GLY A 23 -6.31 -8.36 2.68
C GLY A 23 -6.73 -7.97 4.10
N CYS A 24 -6.09 -6.95 4.70
CA CYS A 24 -6.38 -6.47 6.04
C CYS A 24 -7.25 -5.21 6.09
N LEU A 25 -7.66 -4.65 4.94
CA LEU A 25 -8.35 -3.35 4.89
C LEU A 25 -9.69 -3.33 5.67
N SER A 26 -10.31 -4.49 5.88
CA SER A 26 -11.55 -4.59 6.66
C SER A 26 -11.35 -4.52 8.17
N ASP A 27 -10.13 -4.65 8.67
CA ASP A 27 -9.78 -4.79 10.08
C ASP A 27 -8.61 -3.84 10.43
N PRO A 28 -8.90 -2.65 11.01
CA PRO A 28 -7.87 -1.66 11.30
C PRO A 28 -6.73 -2.18 12.19
N ALA A 29 -7.03 -3.08 13.13
CA ALA A 29 -6.01 -3.65 14.02
C ALA A 29 -5.03 -4.54 13.23
N LYS A 30 -5.52 -5.27 12.23
CA LYS A 30 -4.68 -6.08 11.33
C LYS A 30 -3.98 -5.26 10.27
N LEU A 31 -4.54 -4.12 9.85
CA LEU A 31 -3.94 -3.22 8.86
C LEU A 31 -2.67 -2.54 9.39
N ALA A 32 -2.55 -2.32 10.70
CA ALA A 32 -1.39 -1.65 11.29
C ALA A 32 -0.05 -2.34 10.98
N ALA A 33 -0.01 -3.69 11.01
CA ALA A 33 1.21 -4.46 10.77
C ALA A 33 1.77 -4.35 9.32
N PRO A 34 0.98 -4.58 8.25
CA PRO A 34 1.46 -4.40 6.88
C PRO A 34 1.78 -2.93 6.58
N MET A 35 1.09 -1.95 7.18
CA MET A 35 1.44 -0.54 7.04
C MET A 35 2.82 -0.20 7.64
N ALA A 36 3.11 -0.69 8.86
CA ALA A 36 4.44 -0.54 9.45
C ALA A 36 5.53 -1.25 8.63
N THR A 37 5.19 -2.38 8.01
CA THR A 37 6.11 -3.09 7.11
C THR A 37 6.38 -2.29 5.83
N LEU A 38 5.35 -1.64 5.27
CA LEU A 38 5.49 -0.73 4.13
C LEU A 38 6.36 0.49 4.47
N GLU A 39 6.16 1.10 5.62
CA GLU A 39 7.00 2.21 6.11
C GLU A 39 8.46 1.78 6.23
N ASN A 40 8.73 0.65 6.89
CA ASN A 40 10.09 0.12 7.00
C ASN A 40 10.69 -0.22 5.63
N PHE A 41 9.93 -0.76 4.69
CA PHE A 41 10.38 -0.96 3.31
C PHE A 41 10.77 0.36 2.65
N ILE A 42 9.97 1.40 2.84
CA ILE A 42 10.24 2.73 2.28
C ILE A 42 11.54 3.31 2.86
N GLU A 43 11.72 3.23 4.17
CA GLU A 43 12.89 3.77 4.86
C GLU A 43 14.18 3.04 4.49
N THR A 44 14.12 1.73 4.27
CA THR A 44 15.32 0.89 4.12
C THR A 44 15.71 0.58 2.68
N ARG A 45 14.74 0.47 1.76
CA ARG A 45 15.00 -0.06 0.40
C ARG A 45 14.55 0.86 -0.73
N PHE A 46 13.71 1.86 -0.45
CA PHE A 46 13.18 2.73 -1.50
C PHE A 46 14.25 3.57 -2.19
N ALA A 47 15.30 3.98 -1.47
CA ALA A 47 16.41 4.72 -2.05
C ALA A 47 17.12 3.93 -3.16
N GLU A 48 17.33 2.63 -2.95
CA GLU A 48 17.95 1.74 -3.93
C GLU A 48 17.05 1.57 -5.17
N MET A 49 15.75 1.33 -4.95
CA MET A 49 14.78 1.22 -6.02
C MET A 49 14.66 2.53 -6.83
N LYS A 50 14.67 3.69 -6.17
CA LYS A 50 14.64 5.00 -6.82
C LYS A 50 15.87 5.23 -7.70
N THR A 51 17.05 4.84 -7.22
CA THR A 51 18.31 4.95 -7.96
C THR A 51 18.28 4.05 -9.20
N ALA A 52 17.78 2.82 -9.06
CA ALA A 52 17.60 1.91 -10.19
C ALA A 52 16.64 2.44 -11.27
N VAL A 53 15.59 3.17 -10.87
CA VAL A 53 14.67 3.85 -11.80
C VAL A 53 15.38 4.99 -12.54
N THR A 54 16.12 5.85 -11.82
CA THR A 54 16.77 7.03 -12.42
C THR A 54 17.92 6.68 -13.35
N ASP A 55 18.66 5.61 -13.03
CA ASP A 55 19.85 5.22 -13.79
C ASP A 55 19.50 4.36 -15.01
N GLY A 56 18.22 4.17 -15.29
CA GLY A 56 17.73 3.31 -16.37
C GLY A 56 18.00 1.83 -16.12
N GLY A 57 18.35 1.44 -14.89
CA GLY A 57 18.68 0.08 -14.49
C GLY A 57 17.50 -0.89 -14.46
N MET A 58 16.27 -0.39 -14.59
CA MET A 58 15.07 -1.24 -14.67
C MET A 58 14.76 -1.69 -16.10
N SER A 59 14.53 -2.99 -16.25
CA SER A 59 13.95 -3.59 -17.46
C SER A 59 12.50 -3.15 -17.69
N GLY A 60 11.95 -3.45 -18.86
CA GLY A 60 10.53 -3.17 -19.16
C GLY A 60 9.58 -3.89 -18.22
N ASP A 61 9.84 -5.17 -17.93
CA ASP A 61 9.01 -6.00 -17.04
C ASP A 61 9.06 -5.48 -15.60
N GLN A 62 10.22 -5.02 -15.13
CA GLN A 62 10.38 -4.42 -13.80
C GLN A 62 9.60 -3.12 -13.66
N ARG A 63 9.60 -2.28 -14.69
CA ARG A 63 8.79 -1.05 -14.70
C ARG A 63 7.30 -1.36 -14.71
N LEU A 64 6.88 -2.39 -15.45
CA LEU A 64 5.50 -2.82 -15.47
C LEU A 64 5.06 -3.36 -14.10
N HIS A 65 5.90 -4.15 -13.43
CA HIS A 65 5.63 -4.65 -12.09
C HIS A 65 5.56 -3.49 -11.08
N LEU A 66 6.50 -2.53 -11.14
CA LEU A 66 6.43 -1.33 -10.30
C LEU A 66 5.14 -0.54 -10.53
N ALA A 67 4.70 -0.38 -11.78
CA ALA A 67 3.43 0.29 -12.10
C ALA A 67 2.23 -0.45 -11.47
N ALA A 68 2.21 -1.78 -11.52
CA ALA A 68 1.17 -2.57 -10.86
C ALA A 68 1.17 -2.39 -9.33
N CYS A 69 2.35 -2.30 -8.71
CA CYS A 69 2.46 -1.96 -7.28
C CYS A 69 1.92 -0.55 -7.00
N MET A 70 2.18 0.43 -7.86
CA MET A 70 1.63 1.78 -7.72
C MET A 70 0.10 1.79 -7.80
N ASP A 71 -0.48 1.06 -8.75
CA ASP A 71 -1.94 0.95 -8.87
C ASP A 71 -2.56 0.32 -7.61
N LYS A 72 -1.92 -0.72 -7.04
CA LYS A 72 -2.34 -1.32 -5.77
C LYS A 72 -2.27 -0.33 -4.61
N LEU A 73 -1.23 0.52 -4.56
CA LEU A 73 -1.10 1.54 -3.52
C LEU A 73 -2.20 2.61 -3.64
N ILE A 74 -2.50 3.07 -4.86
CA ILE A 74 -3.58 4.04 -5.12
C ILE A 74 -4.94 3.46 -4.71
N ASP A 75 -5.21 2.20 -5.07
CA ASP A 75 -6.44 1.51 -4.68
C ASP A 75 -6.56 1.33 -3.15
N LEU A 76 -5.45 1.01 -2.48
CA LEU A 76 -5.41 0.89 -1.02
C LEU A 76 -5.77 2.23 -0.35
N GLN A 77 -5.20 3.33 -0.84
CA GLN A 77 -5.49 4.68 -0.37
C GLN A 77 -6.97 5.03 -0.57
N ALA A 78 -7.50 4.81 -1.78
CA ALA A 78 -8.89 5.12 -2.10
C ALA A 78 -9.88 4.36 -1.21
N LYS A 79 -9.65 3.06 -1.01
CA LYS A 79 -10.48 2.21 -0.14
C LYS A 79 -10.41 2.63 1.33
N THR A 80 -9.22 2.96 1.82
CA THR A 80 -9.03 3.43 3.20
C THR A 80 -9.76 4.76 3.41
N GLN A 81 -9.63 5.69 2.47
CA GLN A 81 -10.31 6.98 2.50
C GLN A 81 -11.83 6.85 2.50
N ALA A 82 -12.38 6.02 1.61
CA ALA A 82 -13.82 5.78 1.54
C ALA A 82 -14.37 5.21 2.86
N ARG A 83 -13.61 4.34 3.53
CA ARG A 83 -13.99 3.77 4.82
C ARG A 83 -14.00 4.80 5.94
N LEU A 84 -12.98 5.69 5.99
CA LEU A 84 -12.94 6.78 6.96
C LEU A 84 -14.14 7.73 6.79
N GLN A 85 -14.42 8.14 5.55
CA GLN A 85 -15.58 8.98 5.23
C GLN A 85 -16.91 8.34 5.63
N TRP A 86 -17.05 7.03 5.45
CA TRP A 86 -18.24 6.29 5.88
C TRP A 86 -18.39 6.29 7.42
N PHE A 87 -17.31 6.09 8.17
CA PHE A 87 -17.36 6.17 9.63
C PHE A 87 -17.69 7.58 10.13
N ASP A 88 -17.14 8.62 9.51
CA ASP A 88 -17.44 10.01 9.86
C ASP A 88 -18.93 10.33 9.63
N ALA A 89 -19.49 9.89 8.49
CA ALA A 89 -20.91 10.06 8.19
C ALA A 89 -21.80 9.32 9.20
N LEU A 90 -21.48 8.06 9.52
CA LEU A 90 -22.20 7.29 10.53
C LEU A 90 -22.13 7.96 11.91
N GLY A 91 -20.97 8.49 12.29
CA GLY A 91 -20.79 9.22 13.54
C GLY A 91 -21.67 10.47 13.62
N ALA A 92 -21.77 11.24 12.53
CA ALA A 92 -22.64 12.40 12.43
C ALA A 92 -24.12 12.03 12.56
N ASP A 93 -24.57 10.99 11.85
CA ASP A 93 -25.95 10.50 11.90
C ASP A 93 -26.32 10.06 13.33
N LEU A 94 -25.42 9.34 14.01
CA LEU A 94 -25.63 8.90 15.39
C LEU A 94 -25.69 10.08 16.38
N ALA A 95 -24.86 11.12 16.19
CA ALA A 95 -24.90 12.31 17.02
C ALA A 95 -26.23 13.08 16.85
N GLU A 96 -26.70 13.24 15.61
CA GLU A 96 -27.98 13.89 15.31
C GLU A 96 -29.18 13.18 15.96
N MET A 97 -29.14 11.85 16.02
CA MET A 97 -30.17 11.06 16.72
C MET A 97 -30.19 11.32 18.23
N VAL A 98 -29.02 11.47 18.85
CA VAL A 98 -28.90 11.76 20.29
C VAL A 98 -29.36 13.18 20.61
N ASP A 99 -29.01 14.17 19.77
CA ASP A 99 -29.38 15.57 19.99
C ASP A 99 -30.90 15.84 19.82
N ARG A 100 -31.63 14.93 19.17
CA ARG A 100 -33.08 15.01 18.96
C ARG A 100 -33.91 14.23 19.97
N GLY A 101 -33.29 13.41 20.82
CA GLY A 101 -33.94 12.61 21.87
C GLY A 101 -34.00 13.33 23.21
#